data_AF-X1RY97-F1
#
_entry.id   AF-X1RY97-F1
#
_cell.length_a   1.000
_cell.length_b   1.000
_cell.length_c   1.000
_cell.angle_alpha   90.00
_cell.angle_beta   90.00
_cell.angle_gamma   90.00
#
_symmetry.space_group_name_H-M   'P 1'
#
loop_
_entity.id
_entity.type
_entity.pdbx_description
1 polymer ?
#
loop_
_entity_poly.entity_id
_entity_poly.type
_entity_poly.pdbx_seq_one_letter_code
_entity_poly.pdbx_strand_id
1 'polypeptide(L)'
;MIIQPGTNLLGDLLEEFCSEKGLGKPLARVNLYSREEYIEETGDDKTAARYSANKDQIAVSPDIVSHIRLILHELAHHYQTSREGSAEFDRKYDEYTKTYGYIDNPYEVEARKLEMKWWPEFEELLKKKLEAAGIG
;
A
#
# COMPACT_ATOMS: atom_id res chain seq x y z
N MET A 1 1.60 -19.10 -4.71
CA MET A 1 1.61 -18.07 -5.75
C MET A 1 2.66 -17.03 -5.38
N ILE A 2 3.66 -16.80 -6.23
CA ILE A 2 4.79 -15.89 -5.94
C ILE A 2 4.90 -14.90 -7.10
N ILE A 3 4.82 -13.61 -6.79
CA ILE A 3 5.12 -12.54 -7.75
C ILE A 3 6.63 -12.30 -7.69
N GLN A 4 7.29 -12.22 -8.85
CA GLN A 4 8.74 -12.00 -8.88
C GLN A 4 9.07 -10.52 -8.61
N PRO A 5 10.12 -10.21 -7.81
CA PRO A 5 10.64 -8.86 -7.69
C PRO A 5 11.01 -8.25 -9.05
N GLY A 6 10.90 -6.93 -9.15
CA GLY A 6 11.17 -6.19 -10.40
C GLY A 6 10.06 -6.28 -11.47
N THR A 7 8.93 -6.91 -11.17
CA THR A 7 7.73 -6.85 -12.02
C THR A 7 6.91 -5.58 -11.72
N ASN A 8 6.26 -5.03 -12.76
CA ASN A 8 5.34 -3.90 -12.60
C ASN A 8 3.90 -4.33 -12.28
N LEU A 9 3.64 -5.64 -12.16
CA LEU A 9 2.30 -6.21 -12.03
C LEU A 9 1.45 -5.53 -10.95
N LEU A 10 2.02 -5.31 -9.77
CA LEU A 10 1.30 -4.70 -8.64
C LEU A 10 1.05 -3.20 -8.85
N GLY A 11 1.98 -2.50 -9.50
CA GLY A 11 1.81 -1.10 -9.89
C GLY A 11 0.69 -0.95 -10.93
N ASP A 12 0.74 -1.74 -12.00
CA ASP A 12 -0.26 -1.75 -13.07
C ASP A 12 -1.65 -2.13 -12.52
N LEU A 13 -1.71 -3.11 -11.62
CA LEU A 13 -2.94 -3.50 -10.90
C LEU A 13 -3.52 -2.32 -10.11
N LEU A 14 -2.68 -1.61 -9.36
CA LEU A 14 -3.13 -0.48 -8.55
C LEU A 14 -3.62 0.69 -9.42
N GLU A 15 -2.94 0.97 -10.52
CA GLU A 15 -3.33 2.00 -11.49
C GLU A 15 -4.68 1.69 -12.13
N GLU A 16 -4.85 0.48 -12.63
CA GLU A 16 -6.11 0.02 -13.21
C GLU A 16 -7.25 0.12 -12.20
N PHE A 17 -7.03 -0.39 -10.99
CA PHE A 17 -8.04 -0.35 -9.93
C PHE A 17 -8.44 1.09 -9.57
N CYS A 18 -7.46 1.98 -9.38
CA CYS A 18 -7.75 3.37 -9.03
C CYS A 18 -8.49 4.11 -10.14
N SER A 19 -8.17 3.82 -11.40
CA SER A 19 -8.88 4.35 -12.57
C SER A 19 -10.34 3.88 -12.61
N GLU A 20 -10.58 2.57 -12.45
CA GLU A 20 -11.92 1.98 -12.46
C GLU A 20 -12.83 2.50 -11.33
N LYS A 21 -12.25 2.71 -10.14
CA LYS A 21 -13.00 3.15 -8.96
C LYS A 21 -13.07 4.66 -8.79
N GLY A 22 -12.44 5.43 -9.69
CA GLY A 22 -12.39 6.89 -9.61
C GLY A 22 -11.67 7.40 -8.35
N LEU A 23 -10.64 6.68 -7.89
CA LEU A 23 -9.84 7.05 -6.72
C LEU A 23 -8.75 8.09 -7.02
N GLY A 24 -8.61 8.50 -8.28
CA GLY A 24 -7.55 9.39 -8.75
C GLY A 24 -6.35 8.61 -9.28
N LYS A 25 -5.30 9.31 -9.75
CA LYS A 25 -4.06 8.66 -10.17
C LYS A 25 -3.26 8.19 -8.95
N PRO A 26 -2.84 6.92 -8.86
CA PRO A 26 -1.86 6.53 -7.86
C PRO A 26 -0.52 7.15 -8.28
N LEU A 27 -0.05 8.15 -7.53
CA LEU A 27 1.26 8.76 -7.80
C LEU A 27 2.38 7.91 -7.17
N ALA A 28 2.06 7.16 -6.11
CA ALA A 28 3.03 6.28 -5.46
C ALA A 28 3.40 5.08 -6.34
N ARG A 29 4.70 4.89 -6.58
CA ARG A 29 5.23 3.68 -7.23
C ARG A 29 5.10 2.48 -6.30
N VAL A 30 4.63 1.34 -6.81
CA VAL A 30 4.62 0.08 -6.04
C VAL A 30 5.84 -0.75 -6.42
N ASN A 31 6.75 -0.96 -5.46
CA ASN A 31 8.00 -1.68 -5.69
C ASN A 31 8.03 -2.97 -4.87
N LEU A 32 8.07 -4.12 -5.56
CA LEU A 32 8.22 -5.44 -4.94
C LEU A 32 9.70 -5.79 -4.81
N TYR A 33 10.10 -6.06 -3.57
CA TYR A 33 11.47 -6.38 -3.18
C TYR A 33 11.61 -7.86 -2.81
N SER A 34 12.83 -8.38 -2.81
CA SER A 34 13.16 -9.54 -1.98
C SER A 34 12.98 -9.22 -0.50
N ARG A 35 13.01 -10.24 0.36
CA ARG A 35 12.81 -10.04 1.80
C ARG A 35 13.93 -9.18 2.40
N GLU A 36 15.16 -9.45 2.03
CA GLU A 36 16.35 -8.72 2.48
C GLU A 36 16.32 -7.26 2.01
N GLU A 37 16.03 -7.02 0.73
CA GLU A 37 15.91 -5.67 0.17
C GLU A 37 14.76 -4.89 0.80
N TYR A 38 13.63 -5.54 1.11
CA TYR A 38 12.52 -4.87 1.81
C TYR A 38 12.94 -4.36 3.18
N ILE A 39 13.67 -5.18 3.96
CA ILE A 39 14.15 -4.80 5.29
C ILE A 39 15.19 -3.69 5.17
N GLU A 40 16.10 -3.75 4.20
CA GLU A 40 17.07 -2.68 3.95
C GLU A 40 16.37 -1.36 3.58
N GLU A 41 15.37 -1.43 2.71
CA GLU A 41 14.67 -0.26 2.18
C GLU A 41 13.76 0.41 3.22
N THR A 42 13.14 -0.37 4.10
CA THR A 42 12.10 0.10 5.03
C THR A 42 12.53 0.12 6.50
N GLY A 43 13.58 -0.63 6.86
CA GLY A 43 13.93 -0.93 8.24
C GLY A 43 12.90 -1.77 8.99
N ASP A 44 11.98 -2.44 8.28
CA ASP A 44 10.84 -3.17 8.86
C ASP A 44 10.82 -4.64 8.41
N ASP A 45 10.69 -5.55 9.37
CA ASP A 45 10.55 -6.99 9.16
C ASP A 45 9.18 -7.54 9.62
N LYS A 46 8.23 -6.69 9.99
CA LYS A 46 6.94 -7.09 10.56
C LYS A 46 5.77 -6.85 9.62
N THR A 47 5.91 -5.86 8.74
CA THR A 47 4.88 -5.49 7.77
C THR A 47 5.21 -6.03 6.38
N ALA A 48 4.17 -6.20 5.55
CA ALA A 48 4.34 -6.63 4.15
C ALA A 48 4.25 -5.47 3.14
N ALA A 49 3.88 -4.27 3.60
CA ALA A 49 3.87 -3.06 2.79
C ALA A 49 4.21 -1.86 3.67
N ARG A 50 4.82 -0.83 3.06
CA ARG A 50 5.09 0.45 3.72
C ARG A 50 5.12 1.60 2.73
N TYR A 51 4.38 2.66 3.02
CA TYR A 51 4.45 3.93 2.31
C TYR A 51 5.66 4.76 2.76
N SER A 52 6.29 5.43 1.81
CA SER A 52 7.41 6.35 2.01
C SER A 52 7.11 7.65 1.27
N ALA A 53 6.75 8.68 2.03
CA ALA A 53 6.40 10.00 1.50
C ALA A 53 7.56 10.67 0.75
N ASN A 54 8.79 10.52 1.24
CA ASN A 54 9.99 11.11 0.63
C ASN A 54 10.37 10.46 -0.72
N LYS A 55 10.06 9.18 -0.92
CA LYS A 55 10.34 8.45 -2.18
C LYS A 55 9.10 8.36 -3.10
N ASP A 56 7.95 8.79 -2.58
CA ASP A 56 6.61 8.60 -3.12
C ASP A 56 6.41 7.18 -3.66
N GLN A 57 6.52 6.21 -2.74
CA GLN A 57 6.45 4.80 -3.08
C GLN A 57 5.76 3.98 -1.99
N ILE A 58 5.22 2.85 -2.40
CA ILE A 58 4.79 1.74 -1.54
C ILE A 58 5.79 0.61 -1.77
N ALA A 59 6.66 0.37 -0.79
CA ALA A 59 7.52 -0.81 -0.78
C ALA A 59 6.70 -2.01 -0.34
N VAL A 60 6.83 -3.14 -1.02
CA VAL A 60 6.12 -4.38 -0.66
C VAL A 60 7.07 -5.58 -0.55
N SER A 61 6.80 -6.45 0.41
CA SER A 61 7.55 -7.68 0.64
C SER A 61 6.99 -8.84 -0.22
N PRO A 62 7.73 -9.96 -0.37
CA PRO A 62 7.25 -11.14 -1.12
C PRO A 62 5.93 -11.72 -0.60
N ASP A 63 5.62 -11.53 0.69
CA ASP A 63 4.42 -12.06 1.33
C ASP A 63 3.16 -11.23 1.02
N ILE A 64 3.29 -10.14 0.26
CA ILE A 64 2.19 -9.21 -0.01
C ILE A 64 0.96 -9.87 -0.64
N VAL A 65 1.10 -10.99 -1.35
CA VAL A 65 -0.03 -11.73 -1.92
C VAL A 65 -1.03 -12.16 -0.82
N SER A 66 -0.54 -12.58 0.34
CA SER A 66 -1.37 -12.96 1.50
C SER A 66 -1.92 -11.75 2.27
N HIS A 67 -1.43 -10.55 1.93
CA HIS A 67 -1.72 -9.31 2.63
C HIS A 67 -2.08 -8.18 1.65
N ILE A 68 -2.65 -8.50 0.49
CA ILE A 68 -2.75 -7.57 -0.66
C ILE A 68 -3.49 -6.27 -0.33
N ARG A 69 -4.45 -6.37 0.60
CA ARG A 69 -5.19 -5.24 1.17
C ARG A 69 -4.28 -4.15 1.74
N LEU A 70 -3.06 -4.48 2.21
CA LEU A 70 -2.11 -3.50 2.73
C LEU A 70 -1.63 -2.52 1.65
N ILE A 71 -1.64 -2.88 0.36
CA ILE A 71 -1.35 -1.91 -0.70
C ILE A 71 -2.40 -0.78 -0.69
N LEU A 72 -3.67 -1.11 -0.47
CA LEU A 72 -4.74 -0.11 -0.34
C LEU A 72 -4.58 0.72 0.94
N HIS A 73 -4.12 0.10 2.02
CA HIS A 73 -3.82 0.79 3.27
C HIS A 73 -2.73 1.86 3.05
N GLU A 74 -1.61 1.47 2.45
CA GLU A 74 -0.50 2.38 2.15
C GLU A 74 -0.89 3.45 1.09
N LEU A 75 -1.77 3.12 0.16
CA LEU A 75 -2.36 4.09 -0.78
C LEU A 75 -3.14 5.19 -0.03
N ALA A 76 -3.84 4.85 1.06
CA ALA A 76 -4.53 5.85 1.86
C ALA A 76 -3.54 6.81 2.55
N HIS A 77 -2.42 6.31 3.07
CA HIS A 77 -1.34 7.16 3.58
C HIS A 77 -0.75 8.08 2.51
N HIS A 78 -0.61 7.58 1.28
CA HIS A 78 -0.24 8.41 0.15
C HIS A 78 -1.26 9.54 -0.10
N TYR A 79 -2.56 9.24 -0.10
CA TYR A 79 -3.59 10.27 -0.27
C TYR A 79 -3.63 11.29 0.88
N GLN A 80 -3.44 10.85 2.12
CA GLN A 80 -3.36 11.71 3.30
C GLN A 80 -2.17 12.67 3.19
N THR A 81 -1.01 12.12 2.86
CA THR A 81 0.22 12.89 2.63
C THR A 81 0.07 13.86 1.47
N SER A 82 -0.53 13.45 0.36
CA SER A 82 -0.78 14.30 -0.82
C SER A 82 -1.73 15.46 -0.52
N ARG A 83 -2.70 15.24 0.38
CA ARG A 83 -3.68 16.24 0.80
C ARG A 83 -3.09 17.29 1.73
N GLU A 84 -2.17 16.89 2.61
CA GLU A 84 -1.75 17.72 3.76
C GLU A 84 -0.26 18.15 3.70
N GLY A 85 0.54 17.49 2.87
CA GLY A 85 1.99 17.60 2.87
C GLY A 85 2.62 16.68 3.92
N SER A 86 3.79 16.12 3.60
CA SER A 86 4.47 15.11 4.45
C SER A 86 4.79 15.61 5.86
N ALA A 87 5.29 16.84 6.00
CA ALA A 87 5.65 17.38 7.30
C ALA A 87 4.44 17.53 8.24
N GLU A 88 3.27 17.91 7.71
CA GLU A 88 2.06 18.05 8.52
C GLU A 88 1.42 16.68 8.82
N PHE A 89 1.45 15.77 7.85
CA PHE A 89 1.04 14.38 8.06
C PHE A 89 1.85 13.73 9.19
N ASP A 90 3.18 13.78 9.13
CA ASP A 90 4.06 13.20 10.15
C ASP A 90 3.78 13.80 11.54
N ARG A 91 3.67 15.13 11.62
CA ARG A 91 3.38 15.85 12.87
C ARG A 91 2.06 15.39 13.49
N LYS A 92 0.98 15.35 12.70
CA LYS A 92 -0.34 14.95 13.17
C LYS A 92 -0.40 13.46 13.47
N TYR A 93 0.27 12.63 12.68
CA TYR A 93 0.31 11.19 12.90
C TYR A 93 0.95 10.86 14.25
N ASP A 94 2.07 11.51 14.59
CA ASP A 94 2.70 11.38 15.90
C ASP A 94 1.81 11.90 17.03
N GLU A 95 1.18 13.06 16.84
CA GLU A 95 0.25 13.65 17.81
C GLU A 95 -0.94 12.73 18.08
N TYR A 96 -1.56 12.21 17.04
CA TYR A 96 -2.70 11.31 17.11
C TYR A 96 -2.34 9.94 17.67
N THR A 97 -1.17 9.40 17.30
CA THR A 97 -0.69 8.14 17.87
C THR A 97 -0.45 8.28 19.38
N LYS A 98 0.09 9.41 19.85
CA LYS A 98 0.25 9.68 21.29
C LYS A 98 -1.08 9.87 22.00
N THR A 99 -2.05 10.48 21.34
CA THR A 99 -3.34 10.86 21.96
C THR A 99 -4.32 9.70 21.99
N TYR A 100 -4.43 8.94 20.90
CA TYR A 100 -5.44 7.91 20.70
C TYR A 100 -4.85 6.49 20.66
N GLY A 101 -3.52 6.36 20.56
CA GLY A 101 -2.86 5.09 20.23
C GLY A 101 -2.84 4.83 18.72
N TYR A 102 -2.01 3.86 18.31
CA TYR A 102 -1.88 3.49 16.90
C TYR A 102 -3.21 3.02 16.30
N ILE A 103 -3.94 2.15 17.01
CA ILE A 103 -5.19 1.56 16.51
C ILE A 103 -6.24 2.65 16.23
N ASP A 104 -6.40 3.62 17.12
CA ASP A 104 -7.43 4.66 17.01
C ASP A 104 -6.90 5.97 16.42
N ASN A 105 -5.68 5.98 15.88
CA ASN A 105 -5.16 7.10 15.10
C ASN A 105 -6.12 7.38 13.92
N PRO A 106 -6.65 8.62 13.76
CA PRO A 106 -7.57 8.96 12.68
C PRO A 106 -7.07 8.59 11.29
N TYR A 107 -5.75 8.67 11.03
CA TYR A 107 -5.19 8.28 9.75
C TYR A 107 -5.24 6.76 9.52
N GLU A 108 -4.95 5.96 10.54
CA GLU A 108 -5.06 4.50 10.53
C GLU A 108 -6.52 4.04 10.41
N VAL A 109 -7.45 4.78 11.02
CA VAL A 109 -8.90 4.57 10.88
C VAL A 109 -9.36 4.86 9.45
N GLU A 110 -8.92 5.97 8.84
CA GLU A 110 -9.21 6.31 7.45
C GLU A 110 -8.61 5.27 6.49
N ALA A 111 -7.36 4.86 6.70
CA ALA A 111 -6.69 3.85 5.88
C ALA A 111 -7.42 2.50 5.91
N ARG A 112 -7.78 2.01 7.10
CA ARG A 112 -8.58 0.78 7.25
C ARG A 112 -9.96 0.87 6.62
N LYS A 113 -10.59 2.05 6.59
CA LYS A 113 -11.88 2.23 5.89
C LYS A 113 -11.73 2.06 4.37
N LEU A 114 -10.66 2.61 3.79
CA LEU A 114 -10.38 2.46 2.36
C LEU A 114 -10.05 1.00 2.02
N GLU A 115 -9.16 0.39 2.81
CA GLU A 115 -8.81 -1.03 2.74
C GLU A 115 -10.06 -1.90 2.77
N MET A 116 -10.86 -1.82 3.85
CA MET A 116 -12.03 -2.69 4.04
C MET A 116 -13.12 -2.49 2.99
N LYS A 117 -13.24 -1.29 2.43
CA LYS A 117 -14.21 -1.01 1.37
C LYS A 117 -13.84 -1.74 0.07
N TRP A 118 -12.55 -1.76 -0.28
CA TRP A 118 -12.11 -2.09 -1.63
C TRP A 118 -11.33 -3.40 -1.73
N TRP A 119 -10.86 -3.96 -0.61
CA TRP A 119 -10.03 -5.16 -0.63
C TRP A 119 -10.64 -6.36 -1.38
N PRO A 120 -11.95 -6.68 -1.33
CA PRO A 120 -12.45 -7.87 -2.01
C PRO A 120 -12.35 -7.71 -3.52
N GLU A 121 -12.67 -6.52 -4.04
CA GLU A 121 -12.62 -6.23 -5.47
C GLU A 121 -11.18 -6.15 -5.97
N PHE A 122 -10.28 -5.59 -5.16
CA PHE A 122 -8.85 -5.52 -5.48
C PHE A 122 -8.20 -6.91 -5.51
N GLU A 123 -8.54 -7.77 -4.56
CA GLU A 123 -8.06 -9.16 -4.52
C GLU A 123 -8.56 -9.96 -5.72
N GLU A 124 -9.84 -9.83 -6.09
CA GLU A 124 -10.40 -10.49 -7.27
C GLU A 124 -9.73 -10.01 -8.57
N LEU A 125 -9.39 -8.73 -8.68
CA LEU A 125 -8.65 -8.22 -9.82
C LEU A 125 -7.24 -8.80 -9.90
N LEU A 126 -6.54 -8.91 -8.76
CA LEU A 126 -5.24 -9.57 -8.69
C LEU A 126 -5.32 -11.02 -9.17
N LYS A 127 -6.29 -11.81 -8.67
CA LYS A 127 -6.49 -13.21 -9.07
C LYS A 127 -6.63 -13.34 -10.59
N LYS A 128 -7.50 -12.52 -11.20
CA LYS A 128 -7.70 -12.51 -12.66
C LYS A 128 -6.42 -12.19 -13.43
N LYS A 129 -5.63 -11.21 -12.96
CA LYS A 129 -4.35 -10.86 -13.61
C LYS A 129 -3.33 -11.99 -13.50
N LEU A 130 -3.26 -12.65 -12.35
CA LEU A 130 -2.36 -13.78 -12.14
C LEU A 130 -2.76 -14.98 -13.00
N GLU A 131 -4.04 -15.32 -13.07
CA GLU A 131 -4.56 -16.34 -13.97
C GLU A 131 -4.24 -16.03 -15.44
N ALA A 132 -4.47 -14.78 -15.88
CA ALA A 132 -4.16 -14.35 -17.25
C ALA A 132 -2.66 -14.40 -17.57
N ALA A 133 -1.80 -14.21 -16.56
CA ALA A 133 -0.36 -14.33 -16.67
C ALA A 133 0.14 -15.79 -16.59
N GLY A 134 -0.76 -16.77 -16.40
CA GLY A 134 -0.40 -18.17 -16.20
C GLY A 134 0.28 -18.44 -14.85
N ILE A 135 0.08 -17.55 -13.87
CA ILE A 135 0.60 -17.65 -12.52
C ILE A 135 -0.52 -18.22 -11.63
N GLY A 136 -0.53 -19.54 -11.45
CA GLY A 136 -1.46 -20.29 -10.60
C GLY A 136 -0.75 -21.01 -9.45
#